data_AF-A0A6B2T7M0-F1
#
_entry.id   AF-A0A6B2T7M0-F1
#
_cell.length_a   1.000
_cell.length_b   1.000
_cell.length_c   1.000
_cell.angle_alpha   90.00
_cell.angle_beta   90.00
_cell.angle_gamma   90.00
#
_symmetry.space_group_name_H-M   'P 1'
#
loop_
_entity.id
_entity.type
_entity.pdbx_description
1 polymer ?
#
loop_
_entity_poly.entity_id
_entity_poly.type
_entity_poly.pdbx_seq_one_letter_code
_entity_poly.pdbx_strand_id
1 'polypeptide(L)'
;MVCQNDLASVEADEAGGPVENLDACAVLSARESQDVLEHVILPAATKGAVSQDHPVVVIVGGQPGAGKTEIADWIQAALDRRGGAVRVCRDLYKNAHRAYAAALAADIRTAGAAVRPDTSRWQAEVEEHVRARRLDAVVESALADADEFRTSSKAYRRSRHRIEIVVVATAEAWSQLGTLDRLLDGAAGGEGPRYVAWDNLDTCVEELPATLSVIEAEHLADRITVVRRDGTVLYDNELLNGTWQRRTAADRAVVYEQRRPWSAKETAVFHHALTRAEVRVHRDLPEDERLAVHRDVRRAAALAEPVRRIAQPRRRAPGVDYHRLSADEHRWVFDELIAPSYLSGIITRPDPRAVYVLGQPGAGKLLAARMVRRAMRPGTTHLIGDDFKAQHPDYLRLLREDPRRAGAAIRADYRAWFTQAEQYVRDRRGDVLIEGAPGSVEELFDSALPYAASGYPVELVVLAVREADSRQATALRYARSLQIGLTPRYTTRSGHRTCFNALTDVVTAAERHPAIAAITVIRRDGRALLRHEAGGAGSVSWALAAERARPYTEQEAAAFFRLHHGLWRALPQHRDELEEMLALARPLMPPAMQPARIDRPQPSLWSLPVTLQGAAYEASSSFSRAA
;
A
#
# COMPACT_ATOMS: atom_id res chain seq x y z
N MET A 1 -58.55 2.28 42.52
CA MET A 1 -58.52 2.13 43.98
C MET A 1 -58.03 3.45 44.55
N VAL A 2 -58.96 4.22 45.14
CA VAL A 2 -58.76 5.25 46.21
C VAL A 2 -57.87 6.47 45.86
N CYS A 3 -58.45 7.63 45.52
CA CYS A 3 -58.72 8.85 46.36
C CYS A 3 -57.50 9.78 46.51
N GLN A 4 -57.52 11.00 45.92
CA GLN A 4 -58.01 12.31 46.43
C GLN A 4 -56.89 13.19 47.00
N ASN A 5 -56.86 14.44 46.50
CA ASN A 5 -56.56 15.73 47.17
C ASN A 5 -55.15 15.93 47.80
N ASP A 6 -54.49 17.10 47.81
CA ASP A 6 -54.93 18.50 47.87
C ASP A 6 -53.87 19.48 47.32
N LEU A 7 -54.35 20.69 47.06
CA LEU A 7 -53.67 21.92 46.65
C LEU A 7 -52.61 22.43 47.64
N ALA A 8 -51.51 23.00 47.13
CA ALA A 8 -50.88 24.18 47.72
C ALA A 8 -50.06 24.94 46.67
N SER A 9 -50.56 26.12 46.33
CA SER A 9 -49.90 27.16 45.55
C SER A 9 -48.63 27.65 46.25
N VAL A 10 -47.53 27.72 45.51
CA VAL A 10 -46.42 28.63 45.81
C VAL A 10 -46.11 29.37 44.52
N GLU A 11 -46.66 30.57 44.41
CA GLU A 11 -46.13 31.63 43.56
C GLU A 11 -44.70 31.93 44.04
N ALA A 12 -43.74 31.87 43.13
CA ALA A 12 -42.42 32.45 43.31
C ALA A 12 -41.95 33.00 41.96
N ASP A 13 -42.17 34.31 41.82
CA ASP A 13 -41.52 35.29 40.97
C ASP A 13 -41.13 34.90 39.54
N GLU A 14 -41.95 35.41 38.62
CA GLU A 14 -41.53 35.92 37.33
C GLU A 14 -40.34 36.90 37.49
N ALA A 15 -39.13 36.41 37.24
CA ALA A 15 -38.04 37.24 36.74
C ALA A 15 -37.65 36.72 35.35
N GLY A 16 -38.55 36.95 34.40
CA GLY A 16 -38.25 36.85 32.97
C GLY A 16 -37.22 37.90 32.59
N GLY A 17 -35.93 37.57 32.78
CA GLY A 17 -34.85 38.23 32.06
C GLY A 17 -35.01 37.94 30.57
N PRO A 18 -34.78 38.92 29.68
CA PRO A 18 -34.98 38.69 28.26
C PRO A 18 -34.02 37.59 27.82
N VAL A 19 -34.58 36.50 27.31
CA VAL A 19 -33.85 35.59 26.42
C VAL A 19 -33.57 36.43 25.18
N GLU A 20 -32.43 37.12 25.20
CA GLU A 20 -31.93 37.80 24.01
C GLU A 20 -31.77 36.75 22.92
N ASN A 21 -32.53 36.96 21.85
CA ASN A 21 -32.42 36.24 20.59
C ASN A 21 -30.96 36.30 20.11
N LEU A 22 -30.18 35.24 20.38
CA LEU A 22 -28.80 35.07 19.90
C LEU A 22 -28.70 34.93 18.36
N ASP A 23 -29.83 34.90 17.66
CA ASP A 23 -29.90 34.91 16.19
C ASP A 23 -29.71 36.31 15.57
N ALA A 24 -29.64 37.38 16.37
CA ALA A 24 -29.34 38.72 15.87
C ALA A 24 -28.09 39.30 16.56
N CYS A 25 -27.03 39.54 15.77
CA CYS A 25 -25.87 40.38 16.09
C CYS A 25 -24.58 39.67 16.57
N ALA A 26 -24.03 38.76 15.75
CA ALA A 26 -22.59 38.47 15.78
C ALA A 26 -21.77 39.41 14.87
N VAL A 27 -22.41 40.14 13.95
CA VAL A 27 -21.73 41.06 13.03
C VAL A 27 -21.46 42.39 13.73
N LEU A 28 -20.21 42.84 13.72
CA LEU A 28 -19.82 44.11 14.33
C LEU A 28 -20.40 45.30 13.57
N SER A 29 -20.63 46.40 14.28
CA SER A 29 -20.94 47.66 13.59
C SER A 29 -19.76 48.07 12.70
N ALA A 30 -20.05 48.83 11.64
CA ALA A 30 -19.01 49.25 10.69
C ALA A 30 -17.84 49.99 11.37
N ARG A 31 -18.13 50.78 12.41
CA ARG A 31 -17.16 51.51 13.22
C ARG A 31 -16.33 50.59 14.11
N GLU A 32 -16.98 49.70 14.88
CA GLU A 32 -16.25 48.75 15.74
C GLU A 32 -15.35 47.83 14.90
N SER A 33 -15.85 47.33 13.76
CA SER A 33 -15.07 46.51 12.83
C SER A 33 -13.83 47.26 12.31
N GLN A 34 -13.97 48.56 12.02
CA GLN A 34 -12.86 49.42 11.60
C GLN A 34 -11.85 49.67 12.72
N ASP A 35 -12.32 49.95 13.94
CA ASP A 35 -11.45 50.20 15.11
C ASP A 35 -10.57 48.98 15.41
N VAL A 36 -11.14 47.76 15.34
CA VAL A 36 -10.39 46.50 15.52
C VAL A 36 -9.35 46.33 14.40
N LEU A 37 -9.72 46.61 13.16
CA LEU A 37 -8.81 46.53 12.01
C LEU A 37 -7.61 47.45 12.19
N GLU A 38 -7.84 48.73 12.50
CA GLU A 38 -6.80 49.75 12.56
C GLU A 38 -5.89 49.65 13.80
N HIS A 39 -6.46 49.28 14.94
CA HIS A 39 -5.72 49.29 16.20
C HIS A 39 -5.17 47.92 16.63
N VAL A 40 -5.70 46.82 16.09
CA VAL A 40 -5.29 45.46 16.47
C VAL A 40 -4.71 44.71 15.28
N ILE A 41 -5.50 44.56 14.20
CA ILE A 41 -5.14 43.64 13.12
C ILE A 41 -3.99 44.19 12.27
N LEU A 42 -4.12 45.41 11.73
CA LEU A 42 -3.09 45.99 10.85
C LEU A 42 -1.74 46.15 11.56
N PRO A 43 -1.64 46.73 12.78
CA PRO A 43 -0.36 46.88 13.47
C PRO A 43 0.35 45.54 13.73
N ALA A 44 -0.41 44.48 13.99
CA ALA A 44 0.13 43.15 14.18
C ALA A 44 0.53 42.48 12.84
N ALA A 45 -0.35 42.53 11.84
CA ALA A 45 -0.17 41.84 10.57
C ALA A 45 0.94 42.44 9.70
N THR A 46 1.12 43.76 9.74
CA THR A 46 2.13 44.46 8.93
C THR A 46 3.45 44.67 9.68
N LYS A 47 3.59 44.12 10.88
CA LYS A 47 4.77 44.33 11.73
C LYS A 47 6.03 43.84 11.02
N GLY A 48 6.95 44.77 10.75
CA GLY A 48 8.24 44.47 10.15
C GLY A 48 8.22 44.27 8.63
N ALA A 49 7.06 44.35 7.98
CA ALA A 49 6.94 44.31 6.52
C ALA A 49 7.29 45.68 5.91
N VAL A 50 8.18 45.70 4.93
CA VAL A 50 8.62 46.92 4.24
C VAL A 50 8.14 46.95 2.79
N SER A 51 7.90 48.17 2.28
CA SER A 51 7.53 48.39 0.88
C SER A 51 8.59 47.87 -0.08
N GLN A 52 8.15 47.25 -1.18
CA GLN A 52 9.01 46.66 -2.20
C GLN A 52 8.88 47.39 -3.54
N ASP A 53 9.99 47.46 -4.28
CA ASP A 53 9.99 47.96 -5.66
C ASP A 53 9.30 46.99 -6.62
N HIS A 54 9.40 45.70 -6.33
CA HIS A 54 8.77 44.61 -7.07
C HIS A 54 8.07 43.67 -6.08
N PRO A 55 6.89 44.07 -5.57
CA PRO A 55 6.19 43.30 -4.56
C PRO A 55 5.71 41.95 -5.12
N VAL A 56 5.73 40.91 -4.29
CA VAL A 56 5.23 39.57 -4.60
C VAL A 56 4.13 39.19 -3.62
N VAL A 57 3.05 38.64 -4.17
CA VAL A 57 2.06 37.90 -3.38
C VAL A 57 2.24 36.42 -3.66
N VAL A 58 2.47 35.64 -2.60
CA VAL A 58 2.53 34.18 -2.68
C VAL A 58 1.26 33.61 -2.06
N ILE A 59 0.43 32.98 -2.89
CA ILE A 59 -0.83 32.37 -2.47
C ILE A 59 -0.56 30.89 -2.18
N VAL A 60 -0.67 30.51 -0.91
CA VAL A 60 -0.51 29.13 -0.46
C VAL A 60 -1.88 28.46 -0.51
N GLY A 61 -2.07 27.61 -1.52
CA GLY A 61 -3.32 26.94 -1.85
C GLY A 61 -3.43 25.53 -1.28
N GLY A 62 -4.66 25.05 -1.08
CA GLY A 62 -4.94 23.67 -0.66
C GLY A 62 -6.14 23.59 0.28
N GLN A 63 -6.81 22.44 0.32
CA GLN A 63 -7.99 22.24 1.17
C GLN A 63 -7.68 22.40 2.68
N PRO A 64 -8.69 22.62 3.54
CA PRO A 64 -8.51 22.58 4.99
C PRO A 64 -7.81 21.29 5.45
N GLY A 65 -6.88 21.42 6.41
CA GLY A 65 -6.11 20.27 6.90
C GLY A 65 -4.98 19.80 5.97
N ALA A 66 -4.80 20.36 4.77
CA ALA A 66 -3.73 19.96 3.84
C ALA A 66 -2.30 20.26 4.32
N GLY A 67 -2.10 21.04 5.39
CA GLY A 67 -0.76 21.41 5.89
C GLY A 67 -0.19 22.71 5.28
N LYS A 68 -1.07 23.64 4.86
CA LYS A 68 -0.68 24.94 4.29
C LYS A 68 0.23 25.78 5.20
N THR A 69 0.01 25.72 6.52
CA THR A 69 0.71 26.55 7.50
C THR A 69 2.22 26.36 7.44
N GLU A 70 2.72 25.12 7.42
CA GLU A 70 4.15 24.83 7.39
C GLU A 70 4.81 25.36 6.10
N ILE A 71 4.20 25.11 4.94
CA ILE A 71 4.68 25.61 3.64
C ILE A 71 4.72 27.13 3.62
N ALA A 72 3.70 27.75 4.18
CA ALA A 72 3.64 29.17 4.26
C ALA A 72 4.63 29.79 5.25
N ASP A 73 4.94 29.13 6.36
CA ASP A 73 6.00 29.56 7.28
C ASP A 73 7.36 29.55 6.57
N TRP A 74 7.61 28.56 5.71
CA TRP A 74 8.82 28.53 4.88
C TRP A 74 8.86 29.67 3.86
N ILE A 75 7.71 29.99 3.24
CA ILE A 75 7.60 31.13 2.32
C ILE A 75 7.79 32.45 3.07
N GLN A 76 7.18 32.60 4.25
CA GLN A 76 7.37 33.76 5.11
C GLN A 76 8.85 33.95 5.44
N ALA A 77 9.53 32.91 5.92
CA ALA A 77 10.97 32.95 6.20
C ALA A 77 11.82 33.29 4.96
N ALA A 78 11.37 32.89 3.76
CA ALA A 78 12.02 33.29 2.53
C ALA A 78 11.85 34.78 2.21
N LEU A 79 10.64 35.33 2.41
CA LEU A 79 10.32 36.75 2.19
C LEU A 79 10.84 37.67 3.31
N ASP A 80 11.08 37.15 4.51
CA ASP A 80 11.70 37.92 5.60
C ASP A 80 13.10 38.43 5.20
N ARG A 81 13.80 37.69 4.33
CA ARG A 81 15.09 38.12 3.74
C ARG A 81 14.96 39.29 2.76
N ARG A 82 13.73 39.63 2.33
CA ARG A 82 13.39 40.78 1.49
C ARG A 82 12.84 41.95 2.30
N GLY A 83 12.80 41.85 3.63
CA GLY A 83 12.24 42.87 4.51
C GLY A 83 10.82 42.56 4.97
N GLY A 84 10.45 41.28 5.04
CA GLY A 84 9.20 40.81 5.63
C GLY A 84 8.03 40.80 4.65
N ALA A 85 7.07 39.92 4.91
CA ALA A 85 5.80 39.85 4.20
C ALA A 85 4.61 39.88 5.18
N VAL A 86 3.47 40.39 4.71
CA VAL A 86 2.22 40.37 5.47
C VAL A 86 1.57 39.00 5.35
N ARG A 87 1.32 38.36 6.49
CA ARG A 87 0.62 37.09 6.57
C ARG A 87 -0.90 37.32 6.54
N VAL A 88 -1.58 36.81 5.52
CA VAL A 88 -3.01 37.02 5.30
C VAL A 88 -3.76 35.69 5.37
N CYS A 89 -4.66 35.57 6.34
CA CYS A 89 -5.54 34.41 6.50
C CYS A 89 -6.68 34.78 7.45
N ARG A 90 -7.95 34.68 7.00
CA ARG A 90 -9.12 35.00 7.85
C ARG A 90 -9.15 34.27 9.19
N ASP A 91 -8.59 33.06 9.27
CA ASP A 91 -8.56 32.27 10.51
C ASP A 91 -7.68 32.94 11.59
N LEU A 92 -6.72 33.80 11.21
CA LEU A 92 -5.86 34.55 12.14
C LEU A 92 -6.60 35.69 12.84
N TYR A 93 -7.70 36.18 12.28
CA TYR A 93 -8.42 37.36 12.81
C TYR A 93 -9.57 37.00 13.75
N LYS A 94 -9.93 35.72 13.85
CA LYS A 94 -11.07 35.25 14.67
C LYS A 94 -10.94 35.65 16.14
N ASN A 95 -9.74 35.55 16.71
CA ASN A 95 -9.50 35.91 18.11
C ASN A 95 -9.60 37.41 18.39
N ALA A 96 -9.53 38.27 17.36
CA ALA A 96 -9.76 39.70 17.50
C ALA A 96 -11.26 40.05 17.60
N HIS A 97 -12.14 39.11 17.26
CA HIS A 97 -13.57 39.32 17.28
C HIS A 97 -14.17 39.09 18.69
N ARG A 98 -14.74 40.13 19.31
CA ARG A 98 -15.24 40.07 20.71
C ARG A 98 -16.22 38.92 20.98
N ALA A 99 -17.06 38.59 20.00
CA ALA A 99 -18.07 37.54 20.15
C ALA A 99 -17.55 36.12 19.90
N TYR A 100 -16.29 35.95 19.44
CA TYR A 100 -15.80 34.64 19.03
C TYR A 100 -15.68 33.66 20.20
N ALA A 101 -15.20 34.13 21.36
CA ALA A 101 -15.10 33.31 22.57
C ALA A 101 -16.49 32.82 23.04
N ALA A 102 -17.49 33.71 23.03
CA ALA A 102 -18.87 33.34 23.38
C ALA A 102 -19.47 32.37 22.35
N ALA A 103 -19.21 32.59 21.06
CA ALA A 103 -19.69 31.70 20.00
C ALA A 103 -19.07 30.29 20.10
N LEU A 104 -17.78 30.18 20.45
CA LEU A 104 -17.13 28.89 20.72
C LEU A 104 -17.73 28.16 21.91
N ALA A 105 -18.04 28.89 22.99
CA ALA A 105 -18.68 28.31 24.18
C ALA A 105 -20.12 27.84 23.90
N ALA A 106 -20.81 28.48 22.95
CA ALA A 106 -22.16 28.10 22.55
C ALA A 106 -22.18 26.88 21.62
N ASP A 107 -21.44 26.92 20.51
CA ASP A 107 -21.30 25.77 19.60
C ASP A 107 -20.06 25.92 18.71
N ILE A 108 -19.06 25.07 18.95
CA ILE A 108 -17.79 25.03 18.21
C ILE A 108 -18.00 24.85 16.69
N ARG A 109 -19.12 24.26 16.26
CA ARG A 109 -19.40 23.95 14.85
C ARG A 109 -19.86 25.18 14.07
N THR A 110 -20.55 26.09 14.72
CA THR A 110 -21.12 27.30 14.09
C THR A 110 -20.33 28.56 14.41
N ALA A 111 -19.48 28.55 15.45
CA ALA A 111 -18.69 29.70 15.89
C ALA A 111 -17.91 30.39 14.75
N GLY A 112 -17.25 29.59 13.91
CA GLY A 112 -16.49 30.11 12.77
C GLY A 112 -17.37 30.73 11.67
N ALA A 113 -18.62 30.27 11.53
CA ALA A 113 -19.58 30.85 10.59
C ALA A 113 -20.14 32.17 11.12
N ALA A 114 -20.41 32.25 12.44
CA ALA A 114 -20.95 33.44 13.08
C ALA A 114 -20.07 34.69 12.90
N VAL A 115 -18.74 34.54 12.95
CA VAL A 115 -17.77 35.65 12.78
C VAL A 115 -17.19 35.76 11.36
N ARG A 116 -17.66 34.92 10.43
CA ARG A 116 -17.13 34.87 9.06
C ARG A 116 -17.30 36.20 8.30
N PRO A 117 -18.44 36.92 8.39
CA PRO A 117 -18.60 38.18 7.67
C PRO A 117 -17.52 39.21 8.02
N ASP A 118 -17.27 39.44 9.31
CA ASP A 118 -16.25 40.39 9.77
C ASP A 118 -14.83 39.93 9.45
N THR A 119 -14.50 38.66 9.68
CA THR A 119 -13.15 38.14 9.37
C THR A 119 -12.83 38.15 7.88
N SER A 120 -13.83 37.94 7.01
CA SER A 120 -13.67 38.05 5.55
C SER A 120 -13.50 39.52 5.12
N ARG A 121 -14.25 40.44 5.73
CA ARG A 121 -14.07 41.88 5.51
C ARG A 121 -12.67 42.33 5.93
N TRP A 122 -12.20 41.95 7.12
CA TRP A 122 -10.85 42.28 7.58
C TRP A 122 -9.78 41.71 6.67
N GLN A 123 -9.92 40.48 6.17
CA GLN A 123 -8.99 39.94 5.19
C GLN A 123 -8.91 40.82 3.93
N ALA A 124 -10.06 41.20 3.36
CA ALA A 124 -10.10 42.04 2.17
C ALA A 124 -9.42 43.41 2.40
N GLU A 125 -9.63 44.02 3.57
CA GLU A 125 -9.01 45.30 3.96
C GLU A 125 -7.51 45.18 4.21
N VAL A 126 -7.04 44.08 4.83
CA VAL A 126 -5.61 43.81 5.00
C VAL A 126 -4.95 43.60 3.64
N GLU A 127 -5.57 42.87 2.72
CA GLU A 127 -5.05 42.71 1.35
C GLU A 127 -5.03 44.04 0.59
N GLU A 128 -6.02 44.92 0.80
CA GLU A 128 -6.00 46.26 0.22
C GLU A 128 -4.86 47.12 0.79
N HIS A 129 -4.62 47.04 2.09
CA HIS A 129 -3.48 47.71 2.72
C HIS A 129 -2.14 47.22 2.15
N VAL A 130 -1.97 45.90 1.97
CA VAL A 130 -0.81 45.29 1.31
C VAL A 130 -0.60 45.89 -0.08
N ARG A 131 -1.67 45.93 -0.90
CA ARG A 131 -1.60 46.45 -2.26
C ARG A 131 -1.26 47.94 -2.29
N ALA A 132 -1.93 48.74 -1.46
CA ALA A 132 -1.73 50.19 -1.38
C ALA A 132 -0.31 50.57 -0.91
N ARG A 133 0.29 49.75 -0.03
CA ARG A 133 1.65 49.96 0.51
C ARG A 133 2.73 49.18 -0.21
N ARG A 134 2.39 48.42 -1.27
CA ARG A 134 3.31 47.59 -2.07
C ARG A 134 4.16 46.65 -1.20
N LEU A 135 3.51 45.97 -0.25
CA LEU A 135 4.17 45.01 0.63
C LEU A 135 4.20 43.62 -0.03
N ASP A 136 5.24 42.82 0.27
CA ASP A 136 5.18 41.39 0.00
C ASP A 136 4.10 40.75 0.88
N ALA A 137 3.45 39.67 0.41
CA ALA A 137 2.40 39.00 1.18
C ALA A 137 2.40 37.48 0.98
N VAL A 138 2.02 36.76 2.04
CA VAL A 138 1.72 35.32 2.01
C VAL A 138 0.25 35.11 2.36
N VAL A 139 -0.55 34.78 1.36
CA VAL A 139 -2.01 34.60 1.50
C VAL A 139 -2.33 33.12 1.57
N GLU A 140 -2.99 32.66 2.63
CA GLU A 140 -3.52 31.29 2.66
C GLU A 140 -4.91 31.25 2.05
N SER A 141 -5.12 30.35 1.09
CA SER A 141 -6.44 30.14 0.50
C SER A 141 -6.73 28.65 0.31
N ALA A 142 -8.02 28.31 0.33
CA ALA A 142 -8.45 26.99 -0.13
C ALA A 142 -8.37 26.86 -1.65
N LEU A 143 -8.39 27.99 -2.37
CA LEU A 143 -8.55 28.07 -3.83
C LEU A 143 -9.75 27.25 -4.30
N ALA A 144 -10.88 27.41 -3.61
CA ALA A 144 -12.12 26.68 -3.87
C ALA A 144 -13.11 27.47 -4.75
N ASP A 145 -12.73 28.67 -5.20
CA ASP A 145 -13.57 29.54 -6.03
C ASP A 145 -12.68 30.26 -7.06
N ALA A 146 -12.92 29.97 -8.33
CA ALA A 146 -12.19 30.56 -9.45
C ALA A 146 -12.51 32.06 -9.65
N ASP A 147 -13.73 32.50 -9.36
CA ASP A 147 -14.15 33.89 -9.53
C ASP A 147 -13.62 34.79 -8.41
N GLU A 148 -13.55 34.25 -7.17
CA GLU A 148 -12.81 34.88 -6.08
C GLU A 148 -11.34 35.08 -6.48
N PHE A 149 -10.70 34.05 -7.02
CA PHE A 149 -9.31 34.14 -7.45
C PHE A 149 -9.10 35.10 -8.62
N ARG A 150 -9.98 35.12 -9.64
CA ARG A 150 -9.94 36.11 -10.73
C ARG A 150 -9.96 37.54 -10.18
N THR A 151 -10.83 37.78 -9.20
CA THR A 151 -10.99 39.09 -8.58
C THR A 151 -9.71 39.50 -7.84
N SER A 152 -9.18 38.61 -7.00
CA SER A 152 -7.92 38.83 -6.28
C SER A 152 -6.73 39.03 -7.24
N SER A 153 -6.58 38.16 -8.24
CA SER A 153 -5.53 38.26 -9.26
C SER A 153 -5.57 39.60 -9.99
N LYS A 154 -6.75 40.04 -10.47
CA LYS A 154 -6.91 41.35 -11.11
C LYS A 154 -6.52 42.50 -10.17
N ALA A 155 -6.86 42.43 -8.88
CA ALA A 155 -6.49 43.45 -7.91
C ALA A 155 -4.97 43.53 -7.70
N TYR A 156 -4.29 42.39 -7.52
CA TYR A 156 -2.83 42.33 -7.37
C TYR A 156 -2.08 42.73 -8.65
N ARG A 157 -2.60 42.39 -9.83
CA ARG A 157 -2.03 42.86 -11.11
C ARG A 157 -2.09 44.38 -11.23
N ARG A 158 -3.20 45.03 -10.82
CA ARG A 158 -3.34 46.50 -10.83
C ARG A 158 -2.33 47.19 -9.93
N SER A 159 -2.00 46.59 -8.79
CA SER A 159 -0.94 47.07 -7.89
C SER A 159 0.47 46.59 -8.25
N ARG A 160 0.65 46.00 -9.46
CA ARG A 160 1.92 45.52 -10.01
C ARG A 160 2.64 44.47 -9.15
N HIS A 161 1.89 43.64 -8.43
CA HIS A 161 2.49 42.51 -7.72
C HIS A 161 2.77 41.36 -8.70
N ARG A 162 3.90 40.66 -8.49
CA ARG A 162 4.11 39.32 -9.04
C ARG A 162 3.23 38.35 -8.25
N ILE A 163 2.50 37.47 -8.93
CA ILE A 163 1.56 36.53 -8.33
C ILE A 163 2.16 35.13 -8.44
N GLU A 164 2.53 34.53 -7.31
CA GLU A 164 2.98 33.15 -7.25
C GLU A 164 1.98 32.30 -6.47
N ILE A 165 1.80 31.05 -6.89
CA ILE A 165 0.92 30.10 -6.22
C ILE A 165 1.72 28.88 -5.81
N VAL A 166 1.61 28.49 -4.54
CA VAL A 166 2.16 27.24 -4.02
C VAL A 166 1.01 26.39 -3.48
N VAL A 167 0.65 25.32 -4.19
CA VAL A 167 -0.44 24.44 -3.78
C VAL A 167 0.10 23.22 -3.05
N VAL A 168 -0.44 22.96 -1.86
CA VAL A 168 -0.13 21.76 -1.07
C VAL A 168 -1.07 20.62 -1.46
N ALA A 169 -0.58 19.71 -2.30
CA ALA A 169 -1.32 18.53 -2.70
C ALA A 169 -1.25 17.47 -1.59
N THR A 170 -2.42 17.14 -1.02
CA THR A 170 -2.57 16.11 0.00
C THR A 170 -3.77 15.23 -0.30
N ALA A 171 -3.62 13.92 -0.14
CA ALA A 171 -4.74 12.98 -0.04
C ALA A 171 -5.81 13.47 0.95
N GLU A 172 -7.07 13.26 0.58
CA GLU A 172 -8.23 13.73 1.32
C GLU A 172 -8.27 13.17 2.74
N ALA A 173 -7.97 11.89 2.90
CA ALA A 173 -7.89 11.22 4.21
C ALA A 173 -6.92 11.90 5.19
N TRP A 174 -5.76 12.37 4.70
CA TRP A 174 -4.80 13.12 5.51
C TRP A 174 -5.28 14.53 5.83
N SER A 175 -6.09 15.11 4.96
CA SER A 175 -6.68 16.44 5.18
C SER A 175 -7.80 16.38 6.21
N GLN A 176 -8.68 15.37 6.13
CA GLN A 176 -9.70 15.06 7.14
C GLN A 176 -9.06 14.80 8.52
N LEU A 177 -7.97 14.04 8.56
CA LEU A 177 -7.24 13.83 9.81
C LEU A 177 -6.58 15.11 10.32
N GLY A 178 -6.01 15.92 9.42
CA GLY A 178 -5.41 17.21 9.77
C GLY A 178 -6.42 18.24 10.29
N THR A 179 -7.65 18.25 9.79
CA THR A 179 -8.72 19.10 10.36
C THR A 179 -9.09 18.67 11.77
N LEU A 180 -9.10 17.37 12.04
CA LEU A 180 -9.35 16.82 13.37
C LEU A 180 -8.19 17.13 14.33
N ASP A 181 -6.94 16.89 13.92
CA ASP A 181 -5.76 17.19 14.73
C ASP A 181 -5.73 18.67 15.14
N ARG A 182 -6.04 19.58 14.20
CA ARG A 182 -6.11 21.01 14.50
C ARG A 182 -7.22 21.36 15.51
N LEU A 183 -8.37 20.68 15.45
CA LEU A 183 -9.43 20.86 16.44
C LEU A 183 -8.97 20.41 17.83
N LEU A 184 -8.32 19.24 17.90
CA LEU A 184 -7.80 18.67 19.14
C LEU A 184 -6.66 19.52 19.74
N ASP A 185 -5.79 20.09 18.90
CA ASP A 185 -4.72 20.99 19.34
C ASP A 185 -5.29 22.29 19.92
N GLY A 186 -6.32 22.86 19.27
CA GLY A 186 -7.02 24.05 19.77
C GLY A 186 -7.74 23.83 21.10
N ALA A 187 -8.33 22.64 21.28
CA ALA A 187 -8.96 22.24 22.55
C ALA A 187 -7.93 22.11 23.69
N ALA A 188 -6.73 21.61 23.39
CA ALA A 188 -5.66 21.45 24.38
C ALA A 188 -4.86 22.74 24.65
N GLY A 189 -4.75 23.64 23.67
CA GLY A 189 -3.83 24.78 23.68
C GLY A 189 -4.43 26.13 24.08
N GLY A 190 -5.72 26.21 24.42
CA GLY A 190 -6.37 27.45 24.86
C GLY A 190 -6.69 28.47 23.75
N GLU A 191 -6.33 28.19 22.49
CA GLU A 191 -6.71 28.98 21.31
C GLU A 191 -8.16 28.71 20.83
N GLY A 192 -8.83 27.74 21.44
CA GLY A 192 -10.18 27.31 21.09
C GLY A 192 -10.22 26.30 19.93
N PRO A 193 -11.11 25.30 19.96
CA PRO A 193 -11.21 24.29 18.91
C PRO A 193 -11.66 24.90 17.58
N ARG A 194 -11.06 24.46 16.47
CA ARG A 194 -11.40 24.93 15.11
C ARG A 194 -12.07 23.83 14.30
N TYR A 195 -13.40 23.79 14.36
CA TYR A 195 -14.20 22.85 13.58
C TYR A 195 -14.21 23.18 12.09
N VAL A 196 -14.22 22.14 11.26
CA VAL A 196 -14.43 22.23 9.80
C VAL A 196 -15.52 21.25 9.42
N ALA A 197 -16.62 21.78 8.88
CA ALA A 197 -17.69 20.94 8.35
C ALA A 197 -17.20 20.13 7.14
N TRP A 198 -17.72 18.91 7.00
CA TRP A 198 -17.37 18.02 5.91
C TRP A 198 -17.68 18.62 4.54
N ASP A 199 -18.88 19.16 4.33
CA ASP A 199 -19.27 19.77 3.06
C ASP A 199 -18.29 20.88 2.63
N ASN A 200 -17.73 21.63 3.59
CA ASN A 200 -16.72 22.64 3.31
C ASN A 200 -15.37 22.01 2.91
N LEU A 201 -14.94 20.91 3.54
CA LEU A 201 -13.74 20.20 3.12
C LEU A 201 -13.92 19.61 1.72
N ASP A 202 -15.05 18.95 1.46
CA ASP A 202 -15.38 18.29 0.21
C ASP A 202 -15.41 19.30 -0.95
N THR A 203 -16.14 20.41 -0.77
CA THR A 203 -16.16 21.51 -1.75
C THR A 203 -14.74 22.01 -2.05
N CYS A 204 -13.89 22.19 -1.03
CA CYS A 204 -12.52 22.64 -1.25
C CYS A 204 -11.66 21.61 -1.99
N VAL A 205 -11.90 20.32 -1.79
CA VAL A 205 -11.18 19.22 -2.47
C VAL A 205 -11.62 19.13 -3.92
N GLU A 206 -12.91 19.26 -4.19
CA GLU A 206 -13.54 19.18 -5.51
C GLU A 206 -13.20 20.38 -6.39
N GLU A 207 -13.28 21.60 -5.85
CA GLU A 207 -13.13 22.84 -6.63
C GLU A 207 -11.67 23.27 -6.86
N LEU A 208 -10.73 22.79 -6.04
CA LEU A 208 -9.32 23.17 -6.15
C LEU A 208 -8.71 22.85 -7.54
N PRO A 209 -8.86 21.64 -8.11
CA PRO A 209 -8.38 21.34 -9.46
C PRO A 209 -9.04 22.20 -10.55
N ALA A 210 -10.34 22.50 -10.42
CA ALA A 210 -11.06 23.35 -11.37
C ALA A 210 -10.53 24.78 -11.33
N THR A 211 -10.33 25.32 -10.14
CA THR A 211 -9.73 26.64 -9.92
C THR A 211 -8.31 26.72 -10.52
N LEU A 212 -7.47 25.69 -10.29
CA LEU A 212 -6.13 25.63 -10.89
C LEU A 212 -6.15 25.61 -12.42
N SER A 213 -7.11 24.88 -13.01
CA SER A 213 -7.29 24.85 -14.46
C SER A 213 -7.61 26.24 -15.01
N VAL A 214 -8.47 27.00 -14.34
CA VAL A 214 -8.80 28.39 -14.71
C VAL A 214 -7.59 29.29 -14.59
N ILE A 215 -6.82 29.18 -13.51
CA ILE A 215 -5.62 30.00 -13.28
C ILE A 215 -4.62 29.81 -14.41
N GLU A 216 -4.35 28.57 -14.81
CA GLU A 216 -3.44 28.27 -15.91
C GLU A 216 -4.00 28.70 -17.26
N ALA A 217 -5.27 28.39 -17.56
CA ALA A 217 -5.90 28.73 -18.84
C ALA A 217 -5.96 30.23 -19.11
N GLU A 218 -6.06 31.04 -18.06
CA GLU A 218 -6.22 32.48 -18.16
C GLU A 218 -5.02 33.29 -17.69
N HIS A 219 -3.90 32.63 -17.42
CA HIS A 219 -2.65 33.30 -17.04
C HIS A 219 -2.81 34.20 -15.80
N LEU A 220 -3.63 33.78 -14.82
CA LEU A 220 -3.95 34.57 -13.63
C LEU A 220 -2.81 34.62 -12.60
N ALA A 221 -1.73 33.86 -12.80
CA ALA A 221 -0.53 33.87 -11.98
C ALA A 221 0.73 33.87 -12.84
N ASP A 222 1.86 34.29 -12.27
CA ASP A 222 3.18 34.27 -12.90
C ASP A 222 3.89 32.92 -12.70
N ARG A 223 3.60 32.22 -11.60
CA ARG A 223 4.17 30.90 -11.32
C ARG A 223 3.19 30.05 -10.52
N ILE A 224 3.13 28.76 -10.81
CA ILE A 224 2.38 27.77 -10.03
C ILE A 224 3.32 26.61 -9.71
N THR A 225 3.41 26.29 -8.42
CA THR A 225 4.14 25.14 -7.91
C THR A 225 3.19 24.26 -7.11
N VAL A 226 3.16 22.97 -7.37
CA VAL A 226 2.43 21.98 -6.57
C VAL A 226 3.44 21.18 -5.77
N VAL A 227 3.24 21.10 -4.46
CA VAL A 227 4.14 20.46 -3.50
C VAL A 227 3.41 19.46 -2.62
N ARG A 228 4.14 18.46 -2.11
CA ARG A 228 3.70 17.67 -0.96
C ARG A 228 3.90 18.45 0.34
N ARG A 229 3.33 17.94 1.44
CA ARG A 229 3.52 18.50 2.80
C ARG A 229 4.99 18.60 3.21
N ASP A 230 5.84 17.70 2.74
CA ASP A 230 7.28 17.70 3.03
C ASP A 230 8.09 18.65 2.12
N GLY A 231 7.42 19.45 1.28
CA GLY A 231 8.05 20.37 0.33
C GLY A 231 8.51 19.73 -0.98
N THR A 232 8.31 18.42 -1.18
CA THR A 232 8.65 17.77 -2.46
C THR A 232 7.84 18.40 -3.59
N VAL A 233 8.52 18.98 -4.57
CA VAL A 233 7.90 19.59 -5.75
C VAL A 233 7.40 18.51 -6.71
N LEU A 234 6.10 18.51 -6.98
CA LEU A 234 5.42 17.61 -7.91
C LEU A 234 5.25 18.23 -9.29
N TYR A 235 5.03 19.55 -9.31
CA TYR A 235 4.82 20.33 -10.52
C TYR A 235 5.34 21.75 -10.29
N ASP A 236 5.89 22.33 -11.33
CA ASP A 236 6.34 23.72 -11.34
C ASP A 236 6.24 24.25 -12.76
N ASN A 237 5.59 25.39 -12.91
CA ASN A 237 5.44 26.08 -14.19
C ASN A 237 5.45 27.59 -13.96
N GLU A 238 6.08 28.30 -14.88
CA GLU A 238 6.24 29.75 -14.85
C GLU A 238 5.79 30.33 -16.18
N LEU A 239 5.07 31.44 -16.11
CA LEU A 239 4.55 32.17 -17.24
C LEU A 239 5.60 33.20 -17.68
N LEU A 240 6.19 33.01 -18.84
CA LEU A 240 7.14 33.95 -19.43
C LEU A 240 6.59 34.49 -20.74
N ASN A 241 6.61 35.82 -20.91
CA ASN A 241 6.17 36.49 -22.13
C ASN A 241 4.75 36.04 -22.58
N GLY A 242 3.85 35.82 -21.61
CA GLY A 242 2.46 35.40 -21.87
C GLY A 242 2.30 33.93 -22.28
N THR A 243 3.34 33.10 -22.14
CA THR A 243 3.29 31.66 -22.44
C THR A 243 3.86 30.86 -21.27
N TRP A 244 3.20 29.77 -20.89
CA TRP A 244 3.72 28.83 -19.90
C TRP A 244 4.96 28.11 -20.43
N GLN A 245 6.01 28.01 -19.61
CA GLN A 245 7.23 27.28 -19.99
C GLN A 245 7.01 25.78 -20.21
N ARG A 246 6.03 25.19 -19.51
CA ARG A 246 5.64 23.78 -19.61
C ARG A 246 4.16 23.66 -19.94
N ARG A 247 3.75 22.46 -20.39
CA ARG A 247 2.34 22.14 -20.58
C ARG A 247 1.61 22.25 -19.23
N THR A 248 0.48 22.95 -19.24
CA THR A 248 -0.40 23.15 -18.08
C THR A 248 -0.89 21.80 -17.54
N ALA A 249 -0.72 21.58 -16.25
CA ALA A 249 -1.04 20.32 -15.56
C ALA A 249 -1.12 20.47 -14.03
N ALA A 250 -1.31 21.69 -13.50
CA ALA A 250 -1.35 21.91 -12.05
C ALA A 250 -2.52 21.14 -11.41
N ASP A 251 -3.69 21.16 -12.04
CA ASP A 251 -4.89 20.39 -11.69
C ASP A 251 -4.58 18.88 -11.60
N ARG A 252 -3.94 18.34 -12.64
CA ARG A 252 -3.61 16.90 -12.72
C ARG A 252 -2.58 16.50 -11.68
N ALA A 253 -1.61 17.37 -11.37
CA ALA A 253 -0.61 17.11 -10.35
C ALA A 253 -1.24 16.98 -8.96
N VAL A 254 -2.21 17.84 -8.64
CA VAL A 254 -2.98 17.76 -7.38
C VAL A 254 -3.82 16.48 -7.33
N VAL A 255 -4.62 16.21 -8.37
CA VAL A 255 -5.49 15.03 -8.44
C VAL A 255 -4.68 13.73 -8.37
N TYR A 256 -3.52 13.70 -9.04
CA TYR A 256 -2.62 12.54 -8.99
C TYR A 256 -2.14 12.26 -7.56
N GLU A 257 -1.63 13.26 -6.84
CA GLU A 257 -1.16 13.03 -5.47
C GLU A 257 -2.30 12.69 -4.51
N GLN A 258 -3.49 13.27 -4.71
CA GLN A 258 -4.67 12.94 -3.90
C GLN A 258 -5.08 11.48 -4.00
N ARG A 259 -4.94 10.88 -5.20
CA ARG A 259 -5.39 9.52 -5.52
C ARG A 259 -4.26 8.49 -5.59
N ARG A 260 -3.02 8.91 -5.36
CA ARG A 260 -1.85 8.04 -5.45
C ARG A 260 -1.93 6.92 -4.40
N PRO A 261 -1.74 5.65 -4.79
CA PRO A 261 -1.60 4.56 -3.84
C PRO A 261 -0.43 4.78 -2.87
N TRP A 262 -0.67 4.46 -1.61
CA TRP A 262 0.30 4.59 -0.54
C TRP A 262 1.15 3.33 -0.43
N SER A 263 2.43 3.53 -0.14
CA SER A 263 3.31 2.45 0.26
C SER A 263 2.88 1.82 1.59
N ALA A 264 3.44 0.64 1.90
CA ALA A 264 3.25 -0.03 3.19
C ALA A 264 3.65 0.88 4.36
N LYS A 265 4.70 1.69 4.16
CA LYS A 265 5.21 2.62 5.17
C LYS A 265 4.23 3.78 5.38
N GLU A 266 3.77 4.41 4.31
CA GLU A 266 2.79 5.51 4.40
C GLU A 266 1.47 5.03 5.02
N THR A 267 1.01 3.84 4.66
CA THR A 267 -0.17 3.20 5.28
C THR A 267 0.03 2.98 6.78
N ALA A 268 1.20 2.49 7.20
CA ALA A 268 1.51 2.30 8.62
C ALA A 268 1.55 3.62 9.39
N VAL A 269 2.12 4.68 8.80
CA VAL A 269 2.17 6.02 9.39
C VAL A 269 0.77 6.60 9.54
N PHE A 270 -0.08 6.48 8.51
CA PHE A 270 -1.47 6.91 8.58
C PHE A 270 -2.26 6.15 9.64
N HIS A 271 -2.12 4.83 9.71
CA HIS A 271 -2.78 4.03 10.73
C HIS A 271 -2.36 4.47 12.14
N HIS A 272 -1.07 4.73 12.36
CA HIS A 272 -0.62 5.23 13.67
C HIS A 272 -1.20 6.62 13.98
N ALA A 273 -1.28 7.52 13.00
CA ALA A 273 -1.89 8.82 13.15
C ALA A 273 -3.40 8.71 13.48
N LEU A 274 -4.14 7.84 12.78
CA LEU A 274 -5.54 7.54 13.08
C LEU A 274 -5.74 7.05 14.52
N THR A 275 -4.95 6.05 14.95
CA THR A 275 -5.04 5.53 16.32
C THR A 275 -4.74 6.61 17.37
N ARG A 276 -3.74 7.47 17.11
CA ARG A 276 -3.45 8.60 18.00
C ARG A 276 -4.61 9.57 18.07
N ALA A 277 -5.19 9.95 16.93
CA ALA A 277 -6.33 10.84 16.87
C ALA A 277 -7.55 10.25 17.59
N GLU A 278 -7.83 8.95 17.44
CA GLU A 278 -8.91 8.26 18.15
C GLU A 278 -8.74 8.33 19.68
N VAL A 279 -7.54 8.06 20.17
CA VAL A 279 -7.21 8.19 21.61
C VAL A 279 -7.40 9.63 22.07
N ARG A 280 -6.93 10.61 21.29
CA ARG A 280 -7.05 12.04 21.63
C ARG A 280 -8.50 12.51 21.65
N VAL A 281 -9.33 12.09 20.69
CA VAL A 281 -10.77 12.41 20.66
C VAL A 281 -11.45 11.96 21.96
N HIS A 282 -11.04 10.83 22.54
CA HIS A 282 -11.62 10.34 23.79
C HIS A 282 -11.02 10.98 25.05
N ARG A 283 -9.78 11.44 24.99
CA ARG A 283 -9.06 12.01 26.13
C ARG A 283 -9.24 13.53 26.25
N ASP A 284 -9.24 14.23 25.12
CA ASP A 284 -9.06 15.70 25.05
C ASP A 284 -10.38 16.45 24.89
N LEU A 285 -11.49 15.77 24.56
CA LEU A 285 -12.78 16.41 24.28
C LEU A 285 -13.89 15.99 25.26
N PRO A 286 -14.78 16.91 25.65
CA PRO A 286 -15.98 16.60 26.42
C PRO A 286 -16.95 15.72 25.61
N GLU A 287 -17.90 15.07 26.29
CA GLU A 287 -18.79 14.07 25.68
C GLU A 287 -19.61 14.59 24.50
N ASP A 288 -20.19 15.79 24.62
CA ASP A 288 -21.04 16.38 23.58
C ASP A 288 -20.24 16.71 22.30
N GLU A 289 -19.01 17.23 22.45
CA GLU A 289 -18.13 17.52 21.32
C GLU A 289 -17.58 16.24 20.67
N ARG A 290 -17.32 15.21 21.48
CA ARG A 290 -16.85 13.90 21.01
C ARG A 290 -17.82 13.28 20.00
N LEU A 291 -19.14 13.42 20.22
CA LEU A 291 -20.16 12.92 19.30
C LEU A 291 -20.09 13.60 17.93
N ALA A 292 -19.70 14.87 17.88
CA ALA A 292 -19.58 15.63 16.63
C ALA A 292 -18.36 15.18 15.80
N VAL A 293 -17.24 14.82 16.44
CA VAL A 293 -15.96 14.55 15.75
C VAL A 293 -15.51 13.08 15.76
N HIS A 294 -16.13 12.19 16.53
CA HIS A 294 -15.78 10.75 16.50
C HIS A 294 -15.99 10.15 15.09
N ARG A 295 -16.93 10.70 14.33
CA ARG A 295 -17.18 10.30 12.94
C ARG A 295 -16.03 10.70 12.00
N ASP A 296 -15.22 11.70 12.35
CA ASP A 296 -14.13 12.21 11.52
C ASP A 296 -12.99 11.19 11.39
N VAL A 297 -12.67 10.45 12.45
CA VAL A 297 -11.67 9.37 12.41
C VAL A 297 -12.13 8.27 11.46
N ARG A 298 -13.40 7.86 11.57
CA ARG A 298 -14.00 6.85 10.69
C ARG A 298 -14.05 7.32 9.23
N ARG A 299 -14.40 8.58 9.01
CA ARG A 299 -14.41 9.20 7.69
C ARG A 299 -13.00 9.24 7.09
N ALA A 300 -11.99 9.67 7.85
CA ALA A 300 -10.60 9.65 7.39
C ALA A 300 -10.13 8.23 7.03
N ALA A 301 -10.52 7.22 7.82
CA ALA A 301 -10.21 5.82 7.51
C ALA A 301 -10.89 5.33 6.22
N ALA A 302 -12.16 5.71 5.99
CA ALA A 302 -12.91 5.39 4.78
C ALA A 302 -12.32 6.07 3.53
N LEU A 303 -12.00 7.36 3.61
CA LEU A 303 -11.35 8.12 2.53
C LEU A 303 -9.97 7.55 2.16
N ALA A 304 -9.32 6.88 3.10
CA ALA A 304 -8.04 6.24 2.84
C ALA A 304 -8.18 4.88 2.13
N GLU A 305 -9.34 4.23 2.10
CA GLU A 305 -9.49 2.86 1.56
C GLU A 305 -9.01 2.68 0.11
N PRO A 306 -9.28 3.60 -0.83
CA PRO A 306 -8.81 3.46 -2.21
C PRO A 306 -7.29 3.52 -2.35
N VAL A 307 -6.62 4.25 -1.46
CA VAL A 307 -5.18 4.56 -1.55
C VAL A 307 -4.33 3.76 -0.56
N ARG A 308 -4.87 3.35 0.58
CA ARG A 308 -4.14 2.64 1.62
C ARG A 308 -4.03 1.16 1.32
N ARG A 309 -2.97 0.55 1.82
CA ARG A 309 -2.81 -0.91 1.77
C ARG A 309 -3.62 -1.62 2.85
N ILE A 310 -3.95 -2.87 2.57
CA ILE A 310 -4.73 -3.71 3.46
C ILE A 310 -3.80 -4.36 4.49
N ALA A 311 -4.17 -4.25 5.76
CA ALA A 311 -3.45 -4.89 6.85
C ALA A 311 -3.55 -6.42 6.74
N GLN A 312 -2.43 -7.11 6.95
CA GLN A 312 -2.36 -8.56 6.97
C GLN A 312 -1.76 -9.05 8.29
N PRO A 313 -2.32 -10.10 8.90
CA PRO A 313 -1.77 -10.66 10.12
C PRO A 313 -0.42 -11.36 9.84
N ARG A 314 0.60 -10.99 10.63
CA ARG A 314 1.90 -11.65 10.65
C ARG A 314 1.92 -12.68 11.76
N ARG A 315 2.67 -13.77 11.55
CA ARG A 315 2.92 -14.80 12.57
C ARG A 315 3.89 -14.35 13.69
N ARG A 316 4.49 -13.16 13.58
CA ARG A 316 5.47 -12.62 14.54
C ARG A 316 5.24 -11.13 14.76
N ALA A 317 5.66 -10.61 15.91
CA ALA A 317 5.60 -9.19 16.26
C ALA A 317 6.27 -8.30 15.18
N PRO A 318 5.71 -7.12 14.86
CA PRO A 318 4.58 -6.43 15.52
C PRO A 318 3.18 -6.85 15.03
N GLY A 319 3.02 -8.05 14.46
CA GLY A 319 1.71 -8.69 14.28
C GLY A 319 0.93 -8.30 13.03
N VAL A 320 1.27 -7.19 12.35
CA VAL A 320 0.67 -6.80 11.06
C VAL A 320 1.72 -6.31 10.04
N ASP A 321 1.44 -6.51 8.76
CA ASP A 321 2.08 -5.81 7.63
C ASP A 321 1.05 -5.19 6.69
N TYR A 322 1.50 -4.30 5.82
CA TYR A 322 0.67 -3.57 4.86
C TYR A 322 1.16 -3.80 3.44
N HIS A 323 1.45 -5.06 3.09
CA HIS A 323 1.90 -5.38 1.73
C HIS A 323 0.75 -5.65 0.76
N ARG A 324 -0.44 -6.02 1.26
CA ARG A 324 -1.59 -6.27 0.40
C ARG A 324 -2.12 -4.97 -0.20
N LEU A 325 -2.28 -4.95 -1.51
CA LEU A 325 -2.67 -3.73 -2.23
C LEU A 325 -4.12 -3.33 -1.93
N SER A 326 -4.44 -2.04 -2.15
CA SER A 326 -5.84 -1.60 -2.18
C SER A 326 -6.56 -2.26 -3.36
N ALA A 327 -7.89 -2.28 -3.34
CA ALA A 327 -8.66 -2.83 -4.46
C ALA A 327 -8.37 -2.09 -5.77
N ASP A 328 -8.14 -0.77 -5.71
CA ASP A 328 -7.90 0.07 -6.88
C ASP A 328 -6.48 -0.12 -7.41
N GLU A 329 -5.47 -0.13 -6.53
CA GLU A 329 -4.08 -0.42 -6.92
C GLU A 329 -3.96 -1.83 -7.50
N HIS A 330 -4.63 -2.82 -6.90
CA HIS A 330 -4.67 -4.19 -7.39
C HIS A 330 -5.25 -4.29 -8.81
N ARG A 331 -6.39 -3.64 -9.07
CA ARG A 331 -7.02 -3.62 -10.40
C ARG A 331 -6.12 -2.90 -11.41
N TRP A 332 -5.61 -1.73 -11.05
CA TRP A 332 -4.74 -0.95 -11.92
C TRP A 332 -3.50 -1.76 -12.34
N VAL A 333 -2.83 -2.46 -11.42
CA VAL A 333 -1.69 -3.33 -11.77
C VAL A 333 -2.11 -4.44 -12.74
N PHE A 334 -3.29 -5.03 -12.55
CA PHE A 334 -3.78 -6.05 -13.46
C PHE A 334 -4.06 -5.49 -14.86
N ASP A 335 -4.85 -4.42 -14.94
CA ASP A 335 -5.34 -3.85 -16.19
C ASP A 335 -4.24 -3.15 -16.99
N GLU A 336 -3.31 -2.46 -16.33
CA GLU A 336 -2.30 -1.62 -16.98
C GLU A 336 -0.93 -2.29 -17.12
N LEU A 337 -0.58 -3.24 -16.24
CA LEU A 337 0.73 -3.90 -16.27
C LEU A 337 0.64 -5.37 -16.69
N ILE A 338 -0.24 -6.15 -16.07
CA ILE A 338 -0.29 -7.61 -16.29
C ILE A 338 -0.97 -7.94 -17.63
N ALA A 339 -2.20 -7.49 -17.84
CA ALA A 339 -2.96 -7.85 -19.01
C ALA A 339 -2.27 -7.42 -20.33
N PRO A 340 -1.73 -6.19 -20.46
CA PRO A 340 -1.04 -5.78 -21.68
C PRO A 340 0.24 -6.58 -21.93
N SER A 341 0.99 -6.91 -20.87
CA SER A 341 2.29 -7.60 -20.98
C SER A 341 2.17 -9.10 -21.24
N TYR A 342 1.17 -9.76 -20.66
CA TYR A 342 1.07 -11.22 -20.66
C TYR A 342 -0.14 -11.78 -21.43
N LEU A 343 -1.18 -10.96 -21.66
CA LEU A 343 -2.49 -11.43 -22.14
C LEU A 343 -2.96 -10.77 -23.45
N SER A 344 -2.21 -9.82 -24.01
CA SER A 344 -2.60 -9.09 -25.23
C SER A 344 -2.64 -9.94 -26.51
N GLY A 345 -1.91 -11.06 -26.56
CA GLY A 345 -1.76 -11.92 -27.74
C GLY A 345 -2.72 -13.13 -27.82
N ILE A 346 -3.82 -13.13 -27.06
CA ILE A 346 -4.75 -14.27 -27.03
C ILE A 346 -5.45 -14.43 -28.39
N ILE A 347 -5.32 -15.61 -28.98
CA ILE A 347 -6.07 -16.00 -30.18
C ILE A 347 -7.31 -16.79 -29.74
N THR A 348 -8.49 -16.26 -30.03
CA THR A 348 -9.78 -16.92 -29.77
C THR A 348 -9.92 -18.19 -30.63
N ARG A 349 -10.35 -19.29 -29.99
CA ARG A 349 -10.56 -20.58 -30.67
C ARG A 349 -11.92 -21.20 -30.31
N PRO A 350 -12.55 -21.91 -31.26
CA PRO A 350 -13.80 -22.64 -30.99
C PRO A 350 -13.57 -23.90 -30.13
N ASP A 351 -12.33 -24.39 -30.05
CA ASP A 351 -11.90 -25.61 -29.37
C ASP A 351 -10.66 -25.35 -28.47
N PRO A 352 -10.75 -24.43 -27.50
CA PRO A 352 -9.57 -24.01 -26.74
C PRO A 352 -9.10 -25.11 -25.78
N ARG A 353 -7.79 -25.21 -25.53
CA ARG A 353 -7.18 -26.28 -24.72
C ARG A 353 -6.44 -25.71 -23.50
N ALA A 354 -6.52 -26.42 -22.37
CA ALA A 354 -5.82 -26.06 -21.14
C ALA A 354 -4.82 -27.16 -20.78
N VAL A 355 -3.53 -26.83 -20.79
CA VAL A 355 -2.46 -27.77 -20.47
C VAL A 355 -1.69 -27.28 -19.25
N TYR A 356 -1.54 -28.14 -18.25
CA TYR A 356 -0.80 -27.84 -17.03
C TYR A 356 0.53 -28.58 -17.04
N VAL A 357 1.64 -27.86 -16.83
CA VAL A 357 2.96 -28.47 -16.60
C VAL A 357 3.25 -28.43 -15.11
N LEU A 358 3.14 -29.59 -14.48
CA LEU A 358 3.18 -29.74 -13.04
C LEU A 358 4.48 -30.39 -12.56
N GLY A 359 5.01 -29.87 -11.47
CA GLY A 359 6.18 -30.43 -10.81
C GLY A 359 6.61 -29.59 -9.62
N GLN A 360 7.27 -30.20 -8.64
CA GLN A 360 7.81 -29.47 -7.50
C GLN A 360 8.84 -28.39 -7.94
N PRO A 361 9.16 -27.39 -7.09
CA PRO A 361 10.27 -26.49 -7.34
C PRO A 361 11.56 -27.24 -7.70
N GLY A 362 12.23 -26.83 -8.77
CA GLY A 362 13.46 -27.48 -9.25
C GLY A 362 13.26 -28.71 -10.15
N ALA A 363 12.03 -29.16 -10.41
CA ALA A 363 11.76 -30.28 -11.31
C ALA A 363 12.14 -30.00 -12.79
N GLY A 364 12.33 -28.74 -13.19
CA GLY A 364 12.70 -28.38 -14.57
C GLY A 364 11.51 -27.98 -15.47
N LYS A 365 10.41 -27.52 -14.87
CA LYS A 365 9.18 -27.09 -15.57
C LYS A 365 9.42 -26.20 -16.79
N LEU A 366 10.30 -25.20 -16.70
CA LEU A 366 10.60 -24.29 -17.80
C LEU A 366 10.96 -25.00 -19.12
N LEU A 367 11.77 -26.07 -19.07
CA LEU A 367 12.14 -26.80 -20.29
C LEU A 367 10.97 -27.61 -20.82
N ALA A 368 10.25 -28.31 -19.93
CA ALA A 368 9.05 -29.07 -20.28
C ALA A 368 7.96 -28.15 -20.87
N ALA A 369 7.69 -27.01 -20.26
CA ALA A 369 6.72 -26.03 -20.74
C ALA A 369 7.11 -25.47 -22.11
N ARG A 370 8.40 -25.19 -22.37
CA ARG A 370 8.85 -24.83 -23.73
C ARG A 370 8.60 -25.94 -24.74
N MET A 371 8.84 -27.20 -24.39
CA MET A 371 8.56 -28.34 -25.26
C MET A 371 7.06 -28.48 -25.53
N VAL A 372 6.24 -28.46 -24.49
CA VAL A 372 4.77 -28.56 -24.57
C VAL A 372 4.22 -27.39 -25.38
N ARG A 373 4.64 -26.16 -25.11
CA ARG A 373 4.20 -24.96 -25.85
C ARG A 373 4.51 -25.05 -27.35
N ARG A 374 5.66 -25.64 -27.73
CA ARG A 374 6.01 -25.87 -29.14
C ARG A 374 5.15 -26.93 -29.81
N ALA A 375 4.67 -27.92 -29.05
CA ALA A 375 3.72 -28.91 -29.52
C ALA A 375 2.27 -28.38 -29.55
N MET A 376 1.99 -27.32 -28.79
CA MET A 376 0.73 -26.59 -28.85
C MET A 376 0.69 -25.63 -30.04
N ARG A 377 -0.49 -25.04 -30.27
CA ARG A 377 -0.74 -24.15 -31.40
C ARG A 377 -0.07 -22.78 -31.20
N PRO A 378 0.38 -22.08 -32.26
CA PRO A 378 0.80 -20.69 -32.16
C PRO A 378 -0.27 -19.82 -31.47
N GLY A 379 0.17 -18.85 -30.66
CA GLY A 379 -0.73 -18.01 -29.86
C GLY A 379 -1.25 -18.65 -28.56
N THR A 380 -0.75 -19.83 -28.15
CA THR A 380 -1.00 -20.33 -26.79
C THR A 380 -0.43 -19.39 -25.74
N THR A 381 -1.30 -18.97 -24.83
CA THR A 381 -0.97 -18.11 -23.68
C THR A 381 -0.22 -18.92 -22.65
N HIS A 382 0.90 -18.41 -22.16
CA HIS A 382 1.72 -19.08 -21.17
C HIS A 382 1.64 -18.34 -19.83
N LEU A 383 1.06 -18.98 -18.82
CA LEU A 383 0.89 -18.39 -17.49
C LEU A 383 1.88 -19.02 -16.51
N ILE A 384 2.69 -18.17 -15.86
CA ILE A 384 3.67 -18.54 -14.85
C ILE A 384 3.43 -17.68 -13.61
N GLY A 385 3.09 -18.30 -12.47
CA GLY A 385 2.78 -17.55 -11.25
C GLY A 385 3.94 -16.74 -10.65
N ASP A 386 5.19 -17.06 -10.98
CA ASP A 386 6.35 -16.26 -10.56
C ASP A 386 6.44 -14.93 -11.33
N ASP A 387 5.88 -14.81 -12.55
CA ASP A 387 5.93 -13.58 -13.35
C ASP A 387 5.09 -12.45 -12.74
N PHE A 388 3.96 -12.79 -12.13
CA PHE A 388 3.05 -11.80 -11.50
C PHE A 388 3.59 -11.26 -10.17
N LYS A 389 4.51 -11.98 -9.52
CA LYS A 389 5.18 -11.46 -8.30
C LYS A 389 6.01 -10.22 -8.63
N ALA A 390 6.67 -10.20 -9.78
CA ALA A 390 7.50 -9.07 -10.20
C ALA A 390 6.70 -7.79 -10.45
N GLN A 391 5.39 -7.91 -10.67
CA GLN A 391 4.48 -6.79 -10.90
C GLN A 391 4.02 -6.13 -9.59
N HIS A 392 4.24 -6.78 -8.44
CA HIS A 392 3.89 -6.21 -7.15
C HIS A 392 4.91 -5.14 -6.73
N PRO A 393 4.47 -3.91 -6.39
CA PRO A 393 5.37 -2.77 -6.14
C PRO A 393 6.38 -3.02 -5.01
N ASP A 394 5.98 -3.78 -3.99
CA ASP A 394 6.88 -4.12 -2.87
C ASP A 394 7.82 -5.30 -3.12
N TYR A 395 7.63 -6.09 -4.19
CA TYR A 395 8.27 -7.40 -4.29
C TYR A 395 9.79 -7.32 -4.30
N LEU A 396 10.37 -6.42 -5.10
CA LEU A 396 11.83 -6.28 -5.20
C LEU A 396 12.48 -5.79 -3.90
N ARG A 397 11.78 -4.96 -3.13
CA ARG A 397 12.24 -4.53 -1.80
C ARG A 397 12.15 -5.69 -0.81
N LEU A 398 11.01 -6.36 -0.74
CA LEU A 398 10.80 -7.53 0.11
C LEU A 398 11.78 -8.66 -0.21
N LEU A 399 12.11 -8.86 -1.48
CA LEU A 399 13.07 -9.86 -1.93
C LEU A 399 14.49 -9.56 -1.44
N ARG A 400 14.86 -8.27 -1.27
CA ARG A 400 16.13 -7.85 -0.67
C ARG A 400 16.14 -7.97 0.85
N GLU A 401 15.04 -7.61 1.51
CA GLU A 401 14.92 -7.59 2.97
C GLU A 401 14.72 -9.00 3.58
N ASP A 402 13.83 -9.81 3.00
CA ASP A 402 13.57 -11.19 3.42
C ASP A 402 13.30 -12.08 2.19
N PRO A 403 14.36 -12.54 1.49
CA PRO A 403 14.21 -13.34 0.28
C PRO A 403 13.41 -14.65 0.49
N ARG A 404 13.34 -15.16 1.72
CA ARG A 404 12.60 -16.39 2.05
C ARG A 404 11.10 -16.13 2.23
N ARG A 405 10.70 -14.95 2.72
CA ARG A 405 9.29 -14.60 2.99
C ARG A 405 8.67 -13.62 2.01
N ALA A 406 9.44 -13.00 1.12
CA ALA A 406 8.94 -12.01 0.16
C ALA A 406 7.66 -12.46 -0.58
N GLY A 407 7.67 -13.68 -1.14
CA GLY A 407 6.51 -14.22 -1.84
C GLY A 407 5.34 -14.62 -0.94
N ALA A 408 5.52 -14.74 0.38
CA ALA A 408 4.42 -14.99 1.31
C ALA A 408 3.68 -13.69 1.65
N ALA A 409 4.41 -12.56 1.77
CA ALA A 409 3.86 -11.25 2.12
C ALA A 409 2.91 -10.70 1.05
N ILE A 410 3.15 -11.03 -0.22
CA ILE A 410 2.34 -10.57 -1.38
C ILE A 410 1.45 -11.67 -1.96
N ARG A 411 1.27 -12.78 -1.24
CA ARG A 411 0.60 -13.98 -1.77
C ARG A 411 -0.84 -13.73 -2.19
N ALA A 412 -1.56 -12.92 -1.43
CA ALA A 412 -2.94 -12.59 -1.74
C ALA A 412 -3.06 -11.96 -3.13
N ASP A 413 -2.22 -10.97 -3.44
CA ASP A 413 -2.30 -10.22 -4.69
C ASP A 413 -1.91 -11.06 -5.91
N TYR A 414 -0.72 -11.68 -5.93
CA TYR A 414 -0.32 -12.41 -7.15
C TYR A 414 -1.17 -13.67 -7.41
N ARG A 415 -1.78 -14.28 -6.39
CA ARG A 415 -2.74 -15.37 -6.62
C ARG A 415 -4.05 -14.85 -7.20
N ALA A 416 -4.56 -13.74 -6.69
CA ALA A 416 -5.76 -13.11 -7.25
C ALA A 416 -5.53 -12.65 -8.70
N TRP A 417 -4.39 -12.04 -9.01
CA TRP A 417 -4.01 -11.74 -10.41
C TRP A 417 -3.90 -13.00 -11.26
N PHE A 418 -3.41 -14.11 -10.71
CA PHE A 418 -3.34 -15.37 -11.44
C PHE A 418 -4.73 -15.89 -11.81
N THR A 419 -5.66 -15.90 -10.85
CA THR A 419 -7.06 -16.27 -11.09
C THR A 419 -7.73 -15.33 -12.10
N GLN A 420 -7.47 -14.01 -12.02
CA GLN A 420 -7.96 -13.03 -13.00
C GLN A 420 -7.39 -13.30 -14.40
N ALA A 421 -6.09 -13.62 -14.53
CA ALA A 421 -5.47 -13.95 -15.80
C ALA A 421 -6.07 -15.23 -16.43
N GLU A 422 -6.33 -16.26 -15.60
CA GLU A 422 -7.01 -17.46 -16.07
C GLU A 422 -8.43 -17.17 -16.57
N GLN A 423 -9.20 -16.36 -15.83
CA GLN A 423 -10.52 -15.92 -16.26
C GLN A 423 -10.45 -15.13 -17.58
N TYR A 424 -9.50 -14.20 -17.69
CA TYR A 424 -9.29 -13.38 -18.88
C TYR A 424 -9.01 -14.22 -20.13
N VAL A 425 -8.26 -15.32 -19.98
CA VAL A 425 -8.00 -16.27 -21.08
C VAL A 425 -9.25 -17.07 -21.44
N ARG A 426 -10.03 -17.52 -20.45
CA ARG A 426 -11.30 -18.23 -20.67
C ARG A 426 -12.34 -17.36 -21.38
N ASP A 427 -12.51 -16.11 -20.95
CA ASP A 427 -13.46 -15.16 -21.55
C ASP A 427 -13.18 -14.93 -23.03
N ARG A 428 -11.91 -15.03 -23.44
CA ARG A 428 -11.45 -14.88 -24.83
C ARG A 428 -11.30 -16.20 -25.58
N ARG A 429 -11.61 -17.34 -24.93
CA ARG A 429 -11.46 -18.70 -25.45
C ARG A 429 -10.06 -18.96 -26.04
N GLY A 430 -9.02 -18.54 -25.33
CA GLY A 430 -7.63 -18.76 -25.72
C GLY A 430 -7.11 -20.14 -25.29
N ASP A 431 -6.16 -20.69 -26.05
CA ASP A 431 -5.34 -21.82 -25.55
C ASP A 431 -4.45 -21.36 -24.40
N VAL A 432 -4.30 -22.19 -23.38
CA VAL A 432 -3.48 -21.89 -22.21
C VAL A 432 -2.53 -23.02 -21.84
N LEU A 433 -1.30 -22.65 -21.51
CA LEU A 433 -0.30 -23.48 -20.85
C LEU A 433 0.00 -22.87 -19.48
N ILE A 434 -0.18 -23.67 -18.42
CA ILE A 434 0.00 -23.22 -17.02
C ILE A 434 1.16 -23.97 -16.38
N GLU A 435 2.21 -23.27 -15.97
CA GLU A 435 3.29 -23.84 -15.16
C GLU A 435 2.95 -23.79 -13.67
N GLY A 436 2.77 -24.97 -13.06
CA GLY A 436 2.28 -25.09 -11.68
C GLY A 436 3.17 -25.92 -10.76
N ALA A 437 3.19 -25.57 -9.48
CA ALA A 437 3.71 -26.42 -8.40
C ALA A 437 2.66 -26.46 -7.28
N PRO A 438 1.53 -27.17 -7.48
CA PRO A 438 0.41 -27.14 -6.56
C PRO A 438 0.85 -27.63 -5.18
N GLY A 439 0.43 -26.93 -4.13
CA GLY A 439 0.67 -27.30 -2.75
C GLY A 439 -0.38 -28.25 -2.18
N SER A 440 -1.48 -28.47 -2.90
CA SER A 440 -2.56 -29.40 -2.55
C SER A 440 -3.39 -29.79 -3.78
N VAL A 441 -4.34 -30.72 -3.61
CA VAL A 441 -5.28 -31.11 -4.66
C VAL A 441 -6.22 -29.96 -5.00
N GLU A 442 -6.70 -29.24 -3.99
CA GLU A 442 -7.60 -28.10 -4.10
C GLU A 442 -6.96 -27.00 -4.96
N GLU A 443 -5.67 -26.68 -4.75
CA GLU A 443 -4.99 -25.65 -5.54
C GLU A 443 -4.94 -25.98 -7.05
N LEU A 444 -4.84 -27.27 -7.43
CA LEU A 444 -4.96 -27.64 -8.84
C LEU A 444 -6.41 -27.50 -9.33
N PHE A 445 -7.38 -28.04 -8.60
CA PHE A 445 -8.76 -28.11 -9.06
C PHE A 445 -9.49 -26.76 -9.05
N ASP A 446 -9.16 -25.86 -8.13
CA ASP A 446 -9.62 -24.46 -8.15
C ASP A 446 -9.25 -23.75 -9.46
N SER A 447 -8.11 -24.15 -10.06
CA SER A 447 -7.64 -23.64 -11.35
C SER A 447 -8.22 -24.44 -12.53
N ALA A 448 -8.17 -25.78 -12.48
CA ALA A 448 -8.49 -26.66 -13.60
C ALA A 448 -9.99 -26.83 -13.88
N LEU A 449 -10.82 -26.93 -12.84
CA LEU A 449 -12.26 -27.18 -13.01
C LEU A 449 -13.00 -26.05 -13.74
N PRO A 450 -12.71 -24.76 -13.50
CA PRO A 450 -13.28 -23.67 -14.29
C PRO A 450 -13.00 -23.78 -15.80
N TYR A 451 -11.84 -24.28 -16.20
CA TYR A 451 -11.54 -24.53 -17.62
C TYR A 451 -12.41 -25.65 -18.19
N ALA A 452 -12.51 -26.79 -17.49
CA ALA A 452 -13.35 -27.90 -17.91
C ALA A 452 -14.83 -27.49 -18.01
N ALA A 453 -15.33 -26.74 -17.03
CA ALA A 453 -16.69 -26.18 -17.05
C ALA A 453 -16.92 -25.21 -18.22
N SER A 454 -15.86 -24.57 -18.72
CA SER A 454 -15.87 -23.70 -19.90
C SER A 454 -15.64 -24.45 -21.22
N GLY A 455 -15.68 -25.80 -21.20
CA GLY A 455 -15.57 -26.65 -22.39
C GLY A 455 -14.14 -26.93 -22.86
N TYR A 456 -13.13 -26.68 -22.03
CA TYR A 456 -11.74 -27.00 -22.37
C TYR A 456 -11.43 -28.47 -22.04
N PRO A 457 -10.77 -29.24 -22.93
CA PRO A 457 -10.07 -30.44 -22.49
C PRO A 457 -8.89 -30.02 -21.62
N VAL A 458 -8.86 -30.51 -20.39
CA VAL A 458 -7.78 -30.25 -19.43
C VAL A 458 -6.77 -31.39 -19.46
N GLU A 459 -5.52 -31.08 -19.79
CA GLU A 459 -4.43 -32.06 -19.80
C GLU A 459 -3.34 -31.70 -18.80
N LEU A 460 -2.79 -32.71 -18.13
CA LEU A 460 -1.71 -32.56 -17.18
C LEU A 460 -0.42 -33.20 -17.71
N VAL A 461 0.67 -32.46 -17.71
CA VAL A 461 2.03 -32.93 -17.99
C VAL A 461 2.82 -32.89 -16.69
N VAL A 462 3.09 -34.05 -16.12
CA VAL A 462 3.66 -34.21 -14.77
C VAL A 462 5.12 -34.60 -14.86
N LEU A 463 6.00 -33.79 -14.29
CA LEU A 463 7.43 -34.08 -14.18
C LEU A 463 7.71 -35.05 -13.04
N ALA A 464 8.17 -36.25 -13.38
CA ALA A 464 8.66 -37.22 -12.42
C ALA A 464 10.17 -37.02 -12.20
N VAL A 465 10.51 -36.40 -11.07
CA VAL A 465 11.89 -36.09 -10.68
C VAL A 465 12.10 -36.44 -9.22
N ARG A 466 13.24 -37.08 -8.91
CA ARG A 466 13.62 -37.43 -7.54
C ARG A 466 13.68 -36.20 -6.63
N GLU A 467 13.42 -36.40 -5.35
CA GLU A 467 13.41 -35.30 -4.38
C GLU A 467 14.78 -34.62 -4.32
N ALA A 468 15.86 -35.39 -4.18
CA ALA A 468 17.23 -34.88 -4.12
C ALA A 468 17.62 -34.06 -5.37
N ASP A 469 17.35 -34.55 -6.57
CA ASP A 469 17.65 -33.88 -7.84
C ASP A 469 16.94 -32.53 -7.96
N SER A 470 15.66 -32.49 -7.59
CA SER A 470 14.88 -31.26 -7.63
C SER A 470 15.29 -30.26 -6.55
N ARG A 471 15.61 -30.70 -5.32
CA ARG A 471 16.15 -29.84 -4.26
C ARG A 471 17.51 -29.26 -4.66
N GLN A 472 18.40 -30.08 -5.22
CA GLN A 472 19.72 -29.63 -5.70
C GLN A 472 19.58 -28.60 -6.83
N ALA A 473 18.60 -28.77 -7.72
CA ALA A 473 18.29 -27.80 -8.76
C ALA A 473 17.78 -26.46 -8.19
N THR A 474 17.04 -26.45 -7.07
CA THR A 474 16.66 -25.18 -6.41
C THR A 474 17.86 -24.44 -5.84
N ALA A 475 18.81 -25.17 -5.24
CA ALA A 475 20.06 -24.60 -4.75
C ALA A 475 20.93 -24.08 -5.90
N LEU A 476 21.01 -24.81 -7.02
CA LEU A 476 21.72 -24.36 -8.22
C LEU A 476 21.12 -23.07 -8.80
N ARG A 477 19.80 -22.97 -8.91
CA ARG A 477 19.13 -21.75 -9.37
C ARG A 477 19.49 -20.56 -8.48
N TYR A 478 19.51 -20.78 -7.16
CA TYR A 478 19.89 -19.76 -6.19
C TYR A 478 21.37 -19.34 -6.33
N ALA A 479 22.30 -20.30 -6.35
CA ALA A 479 23.73 -20.03 -6.50
C ALA A 479 24.05 -19.26 -7.79
N ARG A 480 23.46 -19.68 -8.92
CA ARG A 480 23.65 -18.98 -10.21
C ARG A 480 23.13 -17.55 -10.18
N SER A 481 21.99 -17.32 -9.54
CA SER A 481 21.43 -15.98 -9.42
C SER A 481 22.32 -15.06 -8.59
N LEU A 482 22.90 -15.57 -7.50
CA LEU A 482 23.90 -14.83 -6.72
C LEU A 482 25.15 -14.49 -7.54
N GLN A 483 25.63 -15.43 -8.36
CA GLN A 483 26.84 -15.24 -9.19
C GLN A 483 26.68 -14.11 -10.22
N ILE A 484 25.47 -13.85 -10.70
CA ILE A 484 25.17 -12.76 -11.64
C ILE A 484 24.64 -11.50 -10.94
N GLY A 485 24.80 -11.38 -9.62
CA GLY A 485 24.44 -10.18 -8.85
C GLY A 485 22.94 -9.98 -8.64
N LEU A 486 22.09 -10.96 -8.93
CA LEU A 486 20.66 -10.88 -8.64
C LEU A 486 20.39 -11.15 -7.16
N THR A 487 19.23 -10.72 -6.68
CA THR A 487 18.69 -11.09 -5.36
C THR A 487 17.72 -12.26 -5.50
N PRO A 488 18.16 -13.53 -5.41
CA PRO A 488 17.26 -14.66 -5.62
C PRO A 488 16.40 -15.00 -4.41
N ARG A 489 15.18 -15.44 -4.71
CA ARG A 489 14.36 -16.19 -3.77
C ARG A 489 14.96 -17.59 -3.54
N TYR A 490 15.30 -17.89 -2.29
CA TYR A 490 15.68 -19.23 -1.86
C TYR A 490 14.42 -20.08 -1.61
N THR A 491 14.30 -21.23 -2.28
CA THR A 491 13.19 -22.16 -2.02
C THR A 491 13.44 -22.88 -0.70
N THR A 492 12.56 -22.68 0.29
CA THR A 492 12.70 -23.37 1.58
C THR A 492 12.45 -24.87 1.45
N ARG A 493 13.09 -25.66 2.32
CA ARG A 493 12.85 -27.11 2.44
C ARG A 493 11.37 -27.44 2.59
N SER A 494 10.66 -26.77 3.50
CA SER A 494 9.23 -27.04 3.72
C SER A 494 8.42 -26.70 2.47
N GLY A 495 8.69 -25.58 1.81
CA GLY A 495 7.96 -25.16 0.60
C GLY A 495 8.17 -26.12 -0.57
N HIS A 496 9.39 -26.64 -0.74
CA HIS A 496 9.66 -27.71 -1.72
C HIS A 496 8.90 -29.00 -1.35
N ARG A 497 9.04 -29.47 -0.11
CA ARG A 497 8.45 -30.74 0.34
C ARG A 497 6.93 -30.76 0.27
N THR A 498 6.26 -29.65 0.62
CA THR A 498 4.81 -29.50 0.45
C THR A 498 4.41 -29.78 -0.99
N CYS A 499 5.04 -29.12 -1.97
CA CYS A 499 4.72 -29.33 -3.39
C CYS A 499 5.11 -30.73 -3.88
N PHE A 500 6.23 -31.28 -3.39
CA PHE A 500 6.70 -32.61 -3.77
C PHE A 500 5.70 -33.70 -3.36
N ASN A 501 5.24 -33.66 -2.12
CA ASN A 501 4.26 -34.60 -1.59
C ASN A 501 2.89 -34.42 -2.26
N ALA A 502 2.41 -33.17 -2.32
CA ALA A 502 1.11 -32.84 -2.91
C ALA A 502 0.99 -33.30 -4.36
N LEU A 503 2.08 -33.33 -5.15
CA LEU A 503 2.03 -33.81 -6.53
C LEU A 503 1.55 -35.26 -6.64
N THR A 504 1.87 -36.12 -5.67
CA THR A 504 1.38 -37.51 -5.65
C THR A 504 -0.14 -37.54 -5.44
N ASP A 505 -0.64 -36.76 -4.50
CA ASP A 505 -2.07 -36.68 -4.18
C ASP A 505 -2.85 -36.06 -5.34
N VAL A 506 -2.30 -35.00 -5.94
CA VAL A 506 -2.81 -34.33 -7.14
C VAL A 506 -2.97 -35.31 -8.29
N VAL A 507 -1.94 -36.11 -8.59
CA VAL A 507 -2.00 -37.09 -9.68
C VAL A 507 -3.04 -38.16 -9.38
N THR A 508 -3.09 -38.66 -8.15
CA THR A 508 -4.06 -39.68 -7.74
C THR A 508 -5.50 -39.21 -7.84
N ALA A 509 -5.76 -37.94 -7.46
CA ALA A 509 -7.07 -37.32 -7.58
C ALA A 509 -7.43 -37.05 -9.05
N ALA A 510 -6.51 -36.48 -9.83
CA ALA A 510 -6.71 -36.15 -11.24
C ALA A 510 -6.97 -37.38 -12.11
N GLU A 511 -6.29 -38.49 -11.82
CA GLU A 511 -6.44 -39.78 -12.53
C GLU A 511 -7.89 -40.31 -12.51
N ARG A 512 -8.66 -39.97 -11.46
CA ARG A 512 -10.05 -40.43 -11.28
C ARG A 512 -11.09 -39.37 -11.67
N HIS A 513 -10.65 -38.16 -12.00
CA HIS A 513 -11.55 -37.02 -12.13
C HIS A 513 -12.01 -36.84 -13.60
N PRO A 514 -13.33 -36.84 -13.89
CA PRO A 514 -13.83 -36.81 -15.27
C PRO A 514 -13.51 -35.52 -16.03
N ALA A 515 -13.21 -34.43 -15.32
CA ALA A 515 -12.79 -33.17 -15.91
C ALA A 515 -11.36 -33.19 -16.51
N ILE A 516 -10.55 -34.21 -16.21
CA ILE A 516 -9.17 -34.32 -16.70
C ILE A 516 -9.16 -35.27 -17.90
N ALA A 517 -8.82 -34.74 -19.07
CA ALA A 517 -8.85 -35.48 -20.32
C ALA A 517 -7.67 -36.45 -20.45
N ALA A 518 -6.47 -36.01 -20.05
CA ALA A 518 -5.28 -36.85 -20.09
C ALA A 518 -4.21 -36.41 -19.08
N ILE A 519 -3.39 -37.36 -18.63
CA ILE A 519 -2.21 -37.13 -17.82
C ILE A 519 -1.00 -37.79 -18.48
N THR A 520 0.05 -37.02 -18.73
CA THR A 520 1.32 -37.50 -19.28
C THR A 520 2.42 -37.34 -18.24
N VAL A 521 3.04 -38.44 -17.82
CA VAL A 521 4.20 -38.43 -16.93
C VAL A 521 5.47 -38.38 -17.76
N ILE A 522 6.33 -37.40 -17.52
CA ILE A 522 7.59 -37.22 -18.24
C ILE A 522 8.77 -37.16 -17.28
N ARG A 523 9.92 -37.63 -17.75
CA ARG A 523 11.22 -37.39 -17.10
C ARG A 523 11.70 -35.97 -17.38
N ARG A 524 12.70 -35.54 -16.60
CA ARG A 524 13.32 -34.21 -16.74
C ARG A 524 13.99 -33.96 -18.09
N ASP A 525 14.39 -35.02 -18.79
CA ASP A 525 14.96 -34.98 -20.15
C ASP A 525 13.88 -34.91 -21.25
N GLY A 526 12.60 -34.91 -20.88
CA GLY A 526 11.47 -34.85 -21.80
C GLY A 526 10.97 -36.23 -22.28
N ARG A 527 11.60 -37.33 -21.87
CA ARG A 527 11.11 -38.67 -22.21
C ARG A 527 9.77 -38.96 -21.53
N ALA A 528 8.76 -39.31 -22.31
CA ALA A 528 7.47 -39.76 -21.79
C ALA A 528 7.61 -41.16 -21.16
N LEU A 529 7.05 -41.32 -19.96
CA LEU A 529 7.00 -42.58 -19.21
C LEU A 529 5.64 -43.26 -19.36
N LEU A 530 4.58 -42.46 -19.28
CA LEU A 530 3.20 -42.91 -19.37
C LEU A 530 2.35 -41.78 -19.93
N ARG A 531 1.39 -42.11 -20.79
CA ARG A 531 0.22 -41.28 -21.07
C ARG A 531 -1.02 -42.06 -20.66
N HIS A 532 -1.87 -41.45 -19.86
CA HIS A 532 -3.14 -41.99 -19.39
C HIS A 532 -4.25 -41.07 -19.87
N GLU A 533 -5.22 -41.61 -20.59
CA GLU A 533 -6.43 -40.91 -21.02
C GLU A 533 -7.60 -41.40 -20.17
N ALA A 534 -8.66 -40.59 -20.05
CA ALA A 534 -9.82 -40.94 -19.23
C ALA A 534 -10.38 -42.34 -19.59
N GLY A 535 -10.43 -43.24 -18.61
CA GLY A 535 -10.87 -44.64 -18.79
C GLY A 535 -9.79 -45.62 -19.28
N GLY A 536 -8.54 -45.17 -19.45
CA GLY A 536 -7.41 -46.00 -19.86
C GLY A 536 -6.84 -46.90 -18.76
N ALA A 537 -6.12 -47.96 -19.16
CA ALA A 537 -5.40 -48.83 -18.24
C ALA A 537 -4.05 -48.22 -17.79
N GLY A 538 -3.59 -48.58 -16.59
CA GLY A 538 -2.30 -48.15 -16.02
C GLY A 538 -2.44 -47.10 -14.93
N SER A 539 -1.46 -47.05 -14.03
CA SER A 539 -1.47 -46.16 -12.85
C SER A 539 -0.47 -45.01 -13.01
N VAL A 540 -0.99 -43.79 -13.11
CA VAL A 540 -0.20 -42.55 -13.22
C VAL A 540 0.58 -42.29 -11.94
N SER A 541 -0.09 -42.50 -10.81
CA SER A 541 0.52 -42.41 -9.47
C SER A 541 1.69 -43.39 -9.32
N TRP A 542 1.55 -44.62 -9.82
CA TRP A 542 2.64 -45.60 -9.85
C TRP A 542 3.80 -45.16 -10.73
N ALA A 543 3.55 -44.69 -11.96
CA ALA A 543 4.62 -44.25 -12.87
C ALA A 543 5.43 -43.07 -12.29
N LEU A 544 4.74 -42.13 -11.63
CA LEU A 544 5.39 -41.03 -10.90
C LEU A 544 6.24 -41.55 -9.74
N ALA A 545 5.70 -42.45 -8.92
CA ALA A 545 6.41 -43.03 -7.77
C ALA A 545 7.63 -43.87 -8.21
N ALA A 546 7.48 -44.67 -9.26
CA ALA A 546 8.52 -45.53 -9.81
C ALA A 546 9.73 -44.72 -10.29
N GLU A 547 9.51 -43.63 -11.05
CA GLU A 547 10.63 -42.78 -11.49
C GLU A 547 11.25 -41.98 -10.31
N ARG A 548 10.44 -41.54 -9.34
CA ARG A 548 10.96 -40.89 -8.11
C ARG A 548 11.83 -41.81 -7.26
N ALA A 549 11.59 -43.12 -7.31
CA ALA A 549 12.36 -44.15 -6.59
C ALA A 549 13.41 -44.86 -7.46
N ARG A 550 13.53 -44.51 -8.75
CA ARG A 550 14.45 -45.19 -9.67
C ARG A 550 15.91 -45.02 -9.21
N PRO A 551 16.72 -46.09 -9.12
CA PRO A 551 18.16 -45.98 -8.85
C PRO A 551 18.86 -45.05 -9.85
N TYR A 552 19.89 -44.35 -9.38
CA TYR A 552 20.77 -43.57 -10.26
C TYR A 552 21.61 -44.50 -11.12
N THR A 553 21.80 -44.14 -12.39
CA THR A 553 22.92 -44.69 -13.16
C THR A 553 24.24 -44.10 -12.65
N GLU A 554 25.38 -44.75 -12.94
CA GLU A 554 26.70 -44.21 -12.56
C GLU A 554 26.94 -42.79 -13.11
N GLN A 555 26.48 -42.51 -14.33
CA GLN A 555 26.59 -41.19 -14.95
C GLN A 555 25.75 -40.14 -14.21
N GLU A 556 24.51 -40.47 -13.85
CA GLU A 556 23.62 -39.59 -13.09
C GLU A 556 24.18 -39.34 -11.68
N ALA A 557 24.66 -40.39 -11.00
CA ALA A 557 25.28 -40.29 -9.68
C ALA A 557 26.53 -39.40 -9.71
N ALA A 558 27.43 -39.61 -10.67
CA ALA A 558 28.61 -38.78 -10.84
C ALA A 558 28.25 -37.31 -11.13
N ALA A 559 27.22 -37.05 -11.94
CA ALA A 559 26.72 -35.70 -12.18
C ALA A 559 26.15 -35.04 -10.91
N PHE A 560 25.36 -35.79 -10.13
CA PHE A 560 24.83 -35.33 -8.85
C PHE A 560 25.97 -34.93 -7.89
N PHE A 561 26.99 -35.78 -7.72
CA PHE A 561 28.13 -35.49 -6.84
C PHE A 561 28.96 -34.29 -7.30
N ARG A 562 29.23 -34.16 -8.61
CA ARG A 562 29.93 -32.98 -9.16
C ARG A 562 29.17 -31.69 -8.85
N LEU A 563 27.86 -31.67 -9.09
CA LEU A 563 27.03 -30.51 -8.78
C LEU A 563 26.97 -30.27 -7.27
N HIS A 564 26.87 -31.31 -6.46
CA HIS A 564 26.79 -31.23 -5.01
C HIS A 564 28.04 -30.58 -4.44
N HIS A 565 29.22 -31.02 -4.87
CA HIS A 565 30.50 -30.45 -4.47
C HIS A 565 30.66 -29.00 -4.93
N GLY A 566 30.17 -28.65 -6.13
CA GLY A 566 30.13 -27.25 -6.59
C GLY A 566 29.26 -26.36 -5.68
N LEU A 567 28.06 -26.83 -5.33
CA LEU A 567 27.15 -26.13 -4.43
C LEU A 567 27.69 -26.03 -3.00
N TRP A 568 28.38 -27.07 -2.52
CA TRP A 568 29.03 -27.08 -1.21
C TRP A 568 30.07 -25.96 -1.04
N ARG A 569 30.80 -25.68 -2.13
CA ARG A 569 31.76 -24.56 -2.19
C ARG A 569 31.06 -23.22 -2.35
N ALA A 570 30.02 -23.15 -3.19
CA ALA A 570 29.34 -21.90 -3.52
C ALA A 570 28.38 -21.40 -2.42
N LEU A 571 27.86 -22.29 -1.56
CA LEU A 571 26.81 -21.99 -0.58
C LEU A 571 27.20 -22.51 0.83
N PRO A 572 28.28 -22.01 1.46
CA PRO A 572 28.72 -22.46 2.78
C PRO A 572 27.63 -22.33 3.86
N GLN A 573 26.78 -21.30 3.76
CA GLN A 573 25.66 -21.02 4.65
C GLN A 573 24.46 -21.99 4.51
N HIS A 574 24.48 -22.91 3.54
CA HIS A 574 23.40 -23.86 3.28
C HIS A 574 23.88 -25.32 3.30
N ARG A 575 25.03 -25.60 3.93
CA ARG A 575 25.61 -26.95 3.98
C ARG A 575 24.68 -27.98 4.63
N ASP A 576 24.03 -27.66 5.74
CA ASP A 576 23.07 -28.56 6.39
C ASP A 576 21.95 -28.99 5.42
N GLU A 577 21.40 -28.03 4.66
CA GLU A 577 20.38 -28.33 3.66
C GLU A 577 20.93 -29.18 2.51
N LEU A 578 22.20 -29.00 2.12
CA LEU A 578 22.87 -29.84 1.12
C LEU A 578 23.09 -31.26 1.64
N GLU A 579 23.55 -31.44 2.88
CA GLU A 579 23.74 -32.77 3.49
C GLU A 579 22.45 -33.59 3.47
N GLU A 580 21.31 -32.96 3.78
CA GLU A 580 20.01 -33.60 3.64
C GLU A 580 19.70 -34.05 2.20
N MET A 581 20.02 -33.22 1.20
CA MET A 581 19.83 -33.59 -0.21
C MET A 581 20.68 -34.81 -0.57
N LEU A 582 21.91 -34.88 -0.05
CA LEU A 582 22.77 -36.03 -0.24
C LEU A 582 22.24 -37.27 0.49
N ALA A 583 21.72 -37.12 1.71
CA ALA A 583 21.09 -38.21 2.46
C ALA A 583 19.88 -38.79 1.73
N LEU A 584 19.07 -37.96 1.06
CA LEU A 584 17.96 -38.41 0.20
C LEU A 584 18.45 -39.17 -1.04
N ALA A 585 19.60 -38.78 -1.61
CA ALA A 585 20.12 -39.38 -2.84
C ALA A 585 20.83 -40.72 -2.60
N ARG A 586 21.58 -40.83 -1.49
CA ARG A 586 22.45 -41.98 -1.15
C ARG A 586 21.80 -43.36 -1.30
N PRO A 587 20.58 -43.62 -0.79
CA PRO A 587 19.96 -44.94 -0.90
C PRO A 587 19.71 -45.40 -2.33
N LEU A 588 19.62 -44.46 -3.28
CA LEU A 588 19.36 -44.73 -4.69
C LEU A 588 20.65 -44.78 -5.52
N MET A 589 21.82 -44.48 -4.95
CA MET A 589 23.09 -44.47 -5.68
C MET A 589 23.58 -45.89 -5.98
N PRO A 590 24.43 -46.08 -7.01
CA PRO A 590 25.12 -47.35 -7.23
C PRO A 590 25.90 -47.79 -5.98
N PRO A 591 25.99 -49.10 -5.67
CA PRO A 591 26.63 -49.60 -4.45
C PRO A 591 28.05 -49.07 -4.23
N ALA A 592 28.85 -48.97 -5.30
CA ALA A 592 30.22 -48.45 -5.26
C ALA A 592 30.33 -46.97 -4.84
N MET A 593 29.23 -46.22 -4.92
CA MET A 593 29.14 -44.80 -4.56
C MET A 593 28.32 -44.57 -3.28
N GLN A 594 27.86 -45.64 -2.62
CA GLN A 594 27.29 -45.56 -1.29
C GLN A 594 28.43 -45.59 -0.25
N PRO A 595 28.29 -44.89 0.90
CA PRO A 595 29.26 -45.01 1.97
C PRO A 595 29.37 -46.47 2.40
N ALA A 596 30.59 -46.94 2.66
CA ALA A 596 30.83 -48.29 3.17
C ALA A 596 29.95 -48.50 4.41
N ARG A 597 29.07 -49.50 4.35
CA ARG A 597 28.36 -49.94 5.55
C ARG A 597 29.43 -50.59 6.43
N ILE A 598 29.76 -49.95 7.54
CA ILE A 598 30.46 -50.65 8.62
C ILE A 598 29.46 -51.70 9.07
N ASP A 599 29.76 -52.97 8.81
CA ASP A 599 28.94 -54.08 9.28
C ASP A 599 28.71 -53.90 10.78
N ARG A 600 27.50 -54.26 11.26
CA ARG A 600 27.30 -54.37 12.70
C ARG A 600 28.42 -55.27 13.24
N PRO A 601 29.17 -54.86 14.28
CA PRO A 601 30.18 -55.73 14.84
C PRO A 601 29.52 -57.07 15.17
N GLN A 602 29.94 -58.13 14.48
CA GLN A 602 29.62 -59.50 14.84
C GLN A 602 30.86 -60.10 15.53
N PRO A 603 30.71 -60.70 16.71
CA PRO A 603 29.45 -61.04 17.38
C PRO A 603 28.82 -59.85 18.11
N SER A 604 27.52 -59.94 18.39
CA SER A 604 26.79 -59.04 19.28
C SER A 604 27.55 -58.91 20.60
N LEU A 605 28.18 -57.76 20.83
CA LEU A 605 28.88 -57.47 22.07
C LEU A 605 27.94 -57.76 23.24
N TRP A 606 28.37 -58.70 24.08
CA TRP A 606 27.74 -58.98 25.35
C TRP A 606 27.71 -57.69 26.17
N SER A 607 26.61 -57.48 26.91
CA SER A 607 26.49 -56.42 27.89
C SER A 607 27.72 -56.47 28.81
N LEU A 608 28.66 -55.54 28.63
CA LEU A 608 29.77 -55.39 29.58
C LEU A 608 29.14 -55.01 30.92
N PRO A 609 29.40 -55.75 32.01
CA PRO A 609 28.97 -55.32 33.33
C PRO A 609 29.80 -54.09 33.68
N VAL A 610 29.17 -52.92 33.61
CA VAL A 610 29.77 -51.70 34.18
C VAL A 610 29.72 -51.87 35.69
N THR A 611 30.85 -52.24 36.29
CA THR A 611 31.09 -52.07 37.71
C THR A 611 31.15 -50.57 38.00
N LEU A 612 30.05 -50.04 38.55
CA LEU A 612 30.04 -48.75 39.22
C LEU A 612 30.92 -48.86 40.48
N GLN A 613 32.20 -48.50 40.35
CA GLN A 613 33.04 -48.15 41.49
C GLN A 613 33.18 -46.63 41.53
N GLY A 614 32.59 -46.05 42.58
CA GLY A 614 32.56 -44.63 42.81
C GLY A 614 33.95 -44.04 43.00
N ALA A 615 34.16 -42.90 42.36
CA ALA A 615 35.09 -41.89 42.83
C ALA A 615 34.41 -40.54 42.63
N ALA A 616 34.14 -39.87 43.75
CA ALA A 616 33.59 -38.54 43.81
C ALA A 616 34.46 -37.58 42.99
N TYR A 617 33.84 -36.91 42.02
CA TYR A 617 34.34 -35.65 41.49
C TYR A 617 33.17 -34.66 41.54
N GLU A 618 33.21 -33.81 42.58
CA GLU A 618 32.38 -32.63 42.70
C GLU A 618 32.67 -31.70 41.52
N ALA A 619 31.68 -31.51 40.66
CA ALA A 619 31.66 -30.42 39.70
C ALA A 619 30.74 -29.34 40.24
N SER A 620 31.37 -28.22 40.55
CA SER A 620 30.82 -27.00 41.11
C SER A 620 29.63 -26.45 40.33
N SER A 621 28.63 -26.05 41.11
CA SER A 621 27.55 -25.14 40.70
C SER A 621 28.12 -23.82 40.20
N SER A 622 27.60 -23.30 39.08
CA SER A 622 27.29 -21.86 38.94
C SER A 622 26.48 -21.52 37.68
N PHE A 623 25.47 -20.67 37.90
CA PHE A 623 24.66 -19.89 36.96
C PHE A 623 23.37 -20.47 36.38
N SER A 624 22.36 -20.55 37.26
CA SER A 624 21.00 -20.11 36.95
C SER A 624 20.88 -18.59 37.12
N ARG A 625 20.30 -17.90 36.11
CA ARG A 625 19.27 -16.84 36.21
C ARG A 625 19.36 -15.89 35.00
N ALA A 626 18.32 -15.89 34.17
CA ALA A 626 17.40 -14.76 34.09
C ALA A 626 16.13 -15.23 33.38
N ALA A 627 15.02 -15.18 34.13
CA ALA A 627 13.67 -15.13 33.61
C ALA A 627 13.31 -13.67 33.32
#